data_AF-A0AAJ1SZQ0-F1
#
_entry.id   AF-A0AAJ1SZQ0-F1
#
_cell.length_a   1.000
_cell.length_b   1.000
_cell.length_c   1.000
_cell.angle_alpha   90.00
_cell.angle_beta   90.00
_cell.angle_gamma   90.00
#
_symmetry.space_group_name_H-M   'P 1'
#
loop_
_entity.id
_entity.type
_entity.pdbx_description
1 polymer ?
#
loop_
_entity_poly.entity_id
_entity_poly.type
_entity_poly.pdbx_seq_one_letter_code
_entity_poly.pdbx_strand_id
1 'polypeptide(L)'
;MAHNVFPKVYPRFSEIIQLIGASGMVSLPTKKAFQSVIRTDLDQYLQGANKTAEDRIKIFRLAWDLTMSSFGTRQTQYERYFFGDPVRLANGLYQTYPKNKYVQAISQFLNLKKEK
;
A
#
# COMPACT_ATOMS: atom_id res chain seq x y z
N MET A 1 -9.08 0.90 16.93
CA MET A 1 -7.65 0.78 16.58
C MET A 1 -7.43 0.41 15.11
N ALA A 2 -8.03 -0.69 14.59
CA ALA A 2 -7.83 -1.09 13.19
C ALA A 2 -8.18 -0.01 12.14
N HIS A 3 -9.29 0.71 12.31
CA HIS A 3 -9.71 1.80 11.41
C HIS A 3 -8.76 3.02 11.39
N ASN A 4 -7.92 3.21 12.42
CA ASN A 4 -6.92 4.29 12.45
C ASN A 4 -5.58 3.87 11.84
N VAL A 5 -5.34 2.57 11.72
CA VAL A 5 -4.09 2.01 11.20
C VAL A 5 -4.21 1.71 9.71
N PHE A 6 -5.34 1.13 9.29
CA PHE A 6 -5.54 0.69 7.91
C PHE A 6 -5.39 1.80 6.86
N PRO A 7 -5.92 3.03 7.05
CA PRO A 7 -5.72 4.14 6.10
C PRO A 7 -4.25 4.53 5.88
N LYS A 8 -3.37 4.24 6.85
CA LYS A 8 -1.92 4.47 6.74
C LYS A 8 -1.21 3.31 6.07
N VAL A 9 -1.64 2.08 6.35
CA VAL A 9 -1.00 0.85 5.86
C VAL A 9 -1.36 0.58 4.41
N TYR A 10 -2.60 0.85 3.98
CA TYR A 10 -3.04 0.55 2.62
C TYR A 10 -2.20 1.24 1.53
N PRO A 11 -1.94 2.57 1.60
CA PRO A 11 -1.04 3.23 0.64
C PRO A 11 0.37 2.63 0.65
N ARG A 12 0.86 2.19 1.82
CA ARG A 12 2.17 1.56 1.94
C ARG A 12 2.22 0.20 1.24
N PHE A 13 1.14 -0.58 1.26
CA PHE A 13 1.06 -1.82 0.47
C PHE A 13 1.12 -1.54 -1.03
N SER A 14 0.38 -0.55 -1.52
CA SER A 14 0.46 -0.12 -2.93
C SER A 14 1.88 0.31 -3.30
N GLU A 15 2.54 1.07 -2.43
CA GLU A 15 3.92 1.51 -2.63
C GLU A 15 4.91 0.35 -2.66
N ILE A 16 4.78 -0.64 -1.77
CA ILE A 16 5.65 -1.83 -1.77
C ILE A 16 5.53 -2.58 -3.10
N ILE A 17 4.32 -2.77 -3.61
CA ILE A 17 4.09 -3.42 -4.91
C ILE A 17 4.76 -2.61 -6.04
N GLN A 18 4.63 -1.28 -6.03
CA GLN A 18 5.24 -0.41 -7.02
C GLN A 18 6.77 -0.47 -6.98
N LEU A 19 7.37 -0.46 -5.79
CA LEU A 19 8.82 -0.54 -5.60
C LEU A 19 9.39 -1.89 -6.05
N ILE A 20 8.70 -2.99 -5.74
CA ILE A 20 9.10 -4.34 -6.18
C ILE A 20 8.94 -4.48 -7.70
N GLY A 21 7.86 -3.93 -8.26
CA GLY A 21 7.55 -4.05 -9.68
C GLY A 21 8.45 -3.18 -10.58
N ALA A 22 8.90 -2.02 -10.09
CA ALA A 22 9.81 -1.10 -10.79
C ALA A 22 9.39 -0.88 -12.27
N SER A 23 10.34 -1.00 -13.22
CA SER A 23 10.08 -0.80 -14.65
C SER A 23 9.13 -1.84 -15.26
N GLY A 24 8.99 -3.03 -14.65
CA GLY A 24 8.03 -4.03 -15.12
C GLY A 24 6.58 -3.56 -15.07
N MET A 25 6.28 -2.57 -14.21
CA MET A 25 4.95 -1.97 -14.07
C MET A 25 4.58 -1.07 -15.24
N VAL A 26 5.55 -0.61 -16.04
CA VAL A 26 5.30 0.22 -17.23
C VAL A 26 5.47 -0.55 -18.54
N SER A 27 6.28 -1.62 -18.53
CA SER A 27 6.49 -2.50 -19.68
C SER A 27 5.38 -3.55 -19.84
N LEU A 28 4.16 -3.08 -20.13
CA LEU A 28 2.96 -3.91 -20.22
C LEU A 28 2.42 -3.99 -21.66
N PRO A 29 2.99 -4.87 -22.53
CA PRO A 29 2.49 -5.05 -23.88
C PRO A 29 1.03 -5.55 -23.88
N THR A 30 0.30 -5.17 -24.92
CA THR A 30 -1.08 -5.64 -25.10
C THR A 30 -1.12 -7.08 -25.58
N LYS A 31 -2.27 -7.74 -25.42
CA LYS A 31 -2.49 -9.10 -25.95
C LYS A 31 -2.19 -9.22 -27.46
N LYS A 32 -2.48 -8.16 -28.24
CA LYS A 32 -2.21 -8.14 -29.69
C LYS A 32 -0.71 -8.20 -30.01
N ALA A 33 0.15 -7.69 -29.13
CA ALA A 33 1.61 -7.74 -29.32
C ALA A 33 2.13 -9.20 -29.25
N PHE A 34 1.48 -10.07 -28.46
CA PHE A 34 1.78 -11.50 -28.43
C PHE A 34 1.25 -12.28 -29.64
N GLN A 35 0.51 -11.62 -30.54
CA GLN A 35 0.00 -12.18 -31.79
C GLN A 35 0.69 -11.58 -33.02
N SER A 36 1.67 -10.70 -32.82
CA SER A 36 2.39 -10.03 -33.91
C SER A 36 3.79 -10.61 -34.10
N VAL A 37 4.50 -10.09 -35.10
CA VAL A 37 5.83 -10.54 -35.50
C VAL A 37 6.88 -10.45 -34.39
N ILE A 38 6.67 -9.60 -33.39
CA ILE A 38 7.59 -9.41 -32.25
C ILE A 38 7.39 -10.43 -31.12
N ARG A 39 6.50 -11.42 -31.30
CA ARG A 39 6.19 -12.43 -30.27
C ARG A 39 7.43 -13.09 -29.69
N THR A 40 8.35 -13.52 -30.55
CA THR A 40 9.58 -14.21 -30.14
C THR A 40 10.44 -13.33 -29.23
N ASP A 41 10.54 -12.03 -29.54
CA ASP A 41 11.26 -11.06 -28.71
C ASP A 41 10.57 -10.89 -27.35
N LEU A 42 9.25 -10.81 -27.33
CA LEU A 42 8.50 -10.70 -26.07
C LEU A 42 8.70 -11.93 -25.19
N ASP A 43 8.67 -13.13 -25.76
CA ASP A 43 8.91 -14.37 -25.02
C ASP A 43 10.33 -14.40 -24.42
N GLN A 44 11.33 -13.93 -25.17
CA GLN A 44 12.72 -13.91 -24.69
C GLN A 44 12.98 -12.83 -23.63
N TYR A 45 12.53 -11.60 -23.85
CA TYR A 45 12.88 -10.44 -23.01
C TYR A 45 11.92 -10.21 -21.85
N LEU A 46 10.68 -10.72 -21.93
CA LEU A 46 9.67 -10.50 -20.90
C LEU A 46 9.36 -11.74 -20.05
N GLN A 47 10.06 -12.86 -20.23
CA GLN A 47 9.95 -14.02 -19.35
C GLN A 47 10.33 -13.69 -17.89
N GLY A 48 9.76 -14.45 -16.95
CA GLY A 48 10.18 -14.45 -15.56
C GLY A 48 11.13 -15.61 -15.27
N ALA A 49 11.76 -15.60 -14.10
CA ALA A 49 12.71 -16.64 -13.70
C ALA A 49 12.15 -18.07 -13.85
N ASN A 50 10.88 -18.27 -13.48
CA ASN A 50 10.18 -19.56 -13.56
C ASN A 50 8.80 -19.44 -14.24
N LYS A 51 8.60 -18.43 -15.11
CA LYS A 51 7.31 -18.11 -15.73
C LYS A 51 7.48 -17.63 -17.17
N THR A 52 6.50 -17.94 -18.01
CA THR A 52 6.44 -17.42 -19.39
C THR A 52 6.28 -15.90 -19.39
N ALA A 53 6.60 -15.26 -20.52
CA ALA A 53 6.38 -13.83 -20.69
C ALA A 53 4.91 -13.45 -20.51
N GLU A 54 3.98 -14.24 -21.05
CA GLU A 54 2.55 -14.00 -20.87
C GLU A 54 2.12 -14.02 -19.41
N ASP A 55 2.58 -15.01 -18.63
CA ASP A 55 2.21 -15.12 -17.22
C ASP A 55 2.81 -13.99 -16.39
N ARG A 56 4.07 -13.62 -16.67
CA ARG A 56 4.68 -12.44 -16.05
C ARG A 56 3.87 -11.19 -16.36
N ILE A 57 3.51 -10.95 -17.63
CA ILE A 57 2.72 -9.77 -18.01
C ILE A 57 1.33 -9.76 -17.36
N LYS A 58 0.64 -10.90 -17.24
CA LYS A 58 -0.64 -10.98 -16.52
C LYS A 58 -0.51 -10.53 -15.06
N ILE A 59 0.53 -10.97 -14.35
CA ILE A 59 0.79 -10.60 -12.96
C ILE A 59 1.07 -9.09 -12.85
N PHE A 60 1.96 -8.56 -13.70
CA PHE A 60 2.31 -7.14 -13.67
C PHE A 60 1.14 -6.25 -14.10
N ARG A 61 0.29 -6.70 -15.03
CA ARG A 61 -0.94 -5.99 -15.42
C ARG A 61 -1.90 -5.86 -14.23
N LEU A 62 -2.11 -6.94 -13.48
CA LEU A 62 -2.93 -6.93 -12.28
C LEU A 62 -2.34 -5.99 -11.21
N ALA A 63 -1.03 -6.07 -10.98
CA ALA A 63 -0.35 -5.19 -10.02
C ALA A 63 -0.51 -3.71 -10.42
N TRP A 64 -0.38 -3.40 -11.71
CA TRP A 64 -0.58 -2.05 -12.24
C TRP A 64 -2.04 -1.58 -12.08
N ASP A 65 -3.01 -2.43 -12.42
CA ASP A 65 -4.42 -2.11 -12.25
C ASP A 65 -4.77 -1.86 -10.77
N LEU A 66 -4.19 -2.63 -9.85
CA LEU A 66 -4.41 -2.49 -8.41
C LEU A 66 -3.82 -1.19 -7.83
N THR A 67 -2.71 -0.68 -8.38
CA THR A 67 -1.89 0.34 -7.69
C THR A 67 -1.67 1.63 -8.45
N MET A 68 -1.70 1.61 -9.79
CA MET A 68 -1.30 2.74 -10.65
C MET A 68 -2.40 3.19 -11.61
N SER A 69 -3.34 2.31 -11.96
CA SER A 69 -4.48 2.70 -12.80
C SER A 69 -5.38 3.74 -12.12
N SER A 70 -6.26 4.38 -12.87
CA SER A 70 -7.30 5.25 -12.31
C SER A 70 -8.18 4.52 -11.30
N PHE A 71 -8.42 3.21 -11.50
CA PHE A 71 -9.14 2.37 -10.55
C PHE A 71 -8.35 2.16 -9.24
N GLY A 72 -7.08 1.74 -9.33
CA GLY A 72 -6.24 1.46 -8.17
C GLY A 72 -5.88 2.70 -7.34
N THR A 73 -5.60 3.82 -8.03
CA THR A 73 -5.34 5.11 -7.37
C THR A 73 -6.60 5.64 -6.67
N ARG A 74 -7.77 5.50 -7.30
CA ARG A 74 -9.06 5.79 -6.64
C ARG A 74 -9.26 4.93 -5.41
N GLN A 75 -8.99 3.62 -5.47
CA GLN A 75 -9.13 2.73 -4.31
C GLN A 75 -8.21 3.17 -3.17
N THR A 76 -6.96 3.54 -3.47
CA THR A 76 -6.03 4.07 -2.47
C THR A 76 -6.57 5.34 -1.80
N GLN A 77 -7.18 6.25 -2.57
CA GLN A 77 -7.79 7.45 -2.03
C GLN A 77 -9.04 7.14 -1.20
N TYR A 78 -9.84 6.16 -1.63
CA TYR A 78 -11.02 5.70 -0.90
C TYR A 78 -10.63 5.19 0.49
N GLU A 79 -9.65 4.29 0.60
CA GLU A 79 -9.23 3.72 1.89
C GLU A 79 -8.63 4.75 2.85
N ARG A 80 -8.09 5.87 2.35
CA ARG A 80 -7.61 6.97 3.19
C ARG A 80 -8.73 7.64 3.97
N TYR A 81 -9.93 7.71 3.40
CA TYR A 81 -11.04 8.52 3.91
C TYR A 81 -12.33 7.75 4.14
N PHE A 82 -12.35 6.44 3.90
CA PHE A 82 -13.54 5.62 4.05
C PHE A 82 -14.16 5.73 5.46
N PHE A 83 -13.33 5.81 6.49
CA PHE A 83 -13.76 6.00 7.89
C PHE A 83 -13.82 7.48 8.32
N GLY A 84 -13.60 8.42 7.40
CA GLY A 84 -13.50 9.85 7.67
C GLY A 84 -12.05 10.36 7.66
N ASP A 85 -11.88 11.63 8.04
CA ASP A 85 -10.57 12.29 8.08
C ASP A 85 -9.66 11.65 9.15
N PRO A 86 -8.51 11.05 8.75
CA PRO A 86 -7.56 10.43 9.67
C PRO A 86 -7.07 11.36 10.79
N VAL A 87 -6.97 12.67 10.55
CA VAL A 87 -6.54 13.64 11.55
C VAL A 87 -7.60 13.78 12.64
N ARG A 88 -8.87 13.89 12.24
CA ARG A 88 -9.99 13.96 13.19
C ARG A 88 -10.14 12.68 13.98
N LEU A 89 -10.03 11.53 13.31
CA LEU A 89 -10.09 10.22 13.98
C LEU A 89 -8.95 10.04 15.00
N ALA A 90 -7.73 10.45 14.66
CA ALA A 90 -6.59 10.40 15.57
C ALA A 90 -6.78 11.33 16.79
N ASN A 91 -7.30 12.54 16.58
CA ASN A 91 -7.62 13.47 17.67
C ASN A 91 -8.72 12.89 18.58
N GLY A 92 -9.79 12.34 18.02
CA GLY A 92 -10.86 11.68 18.79
C GLY A 92 -10.33 10.53 19.65
N LEU A 93 -9.44 9.70 19.09
CA LEU A 93 -8.76 8.65 19.86
C LEU A 93 -7.91 9.25 20.98
N TYR A 94 -7.11 10.29 20.69
CA TYR A 94 -6.28 10.94 21.69
C TYR A 94 -7.10 11.44 22.88
N GLN A 95 -8.22 12.11 22.64
CA GLN A 95 -9.06 12.67 23.71
C GLN A 95 -9.71 11.57 24.57
N THR A 96 -10.18 10.50 23.94
CA THR A 96 -10.92 9.42 24.63
C THR A 96 -10.02 8.36 25.30
N TYR A 97 -8.77 8.24 24.87
CA TYR A 97 -7.87 7.21 25.39
C TYR A 97 -7.45 7.50 26.85
N PRO A 98 -7.56 6.51 27.77
CA PRO A 98 -7.26 6.69 29.19
C PRO A 98 -5.74 6.74 29.45
N LYS A 99 -5.14 7.90 29.17
CA LYS A 99 -3.69 8.15 29.25
C LYS A 99 -3.15 8.18 30.68
N ASN A 100 -3.98 8.59 31.65
CA ASN A 100 -3.58 8.87 33.03
C ASN A 100 -2.87 7.69 33.72
N LYS A 101 -3.33 6.46 33.46
CA LYS A 101 -2.72 5.25 34.03
C LYS A 101 -1.26 5.09 33.59
N TYR A 102 -0.99 5.33 32.31
CA TYR A 102 0.36 5.19 31.74
C TYR A 102 1.27 6.32 32.21
N VAL A 103 0.76 7.56 32.26
CA VAL A 103 1.49 8.70 32.82
C VAL A 103 1.89 8.44 34.26
N GLN A 104 0.96 7.97 35.10
CA GLN A 104 1.24 7.66 36.51
C GLN A 104 2.28 6.55 36.67
N ALA A 105 2.23 5.50 35.86
CA ALA A 105 3.21 4.41 35.90
C ALA A 105 4.64 4.92 35.62
N ILE A 106 4.80 5.80 34.62
CA ILE A 106 6.10 6.40 34.30
C ILE A 106 6.53 7.40 35.39
N SER A 107 5.61 8.23 35.90
CA SER A 107 5.91 9.14 37.01
C SER A 107 6.40 8.42 38.25
N GLN A 108 5.80 7.26 38.57
CA GLN A 108 6.23 6.42 39.68
C GLN A 108 7.59 5.79 39.43
N PHE A 109 7.83 5.25 38.22
CA PHE A 109 9.12 4.66 37.85
C PHE A 109 10.27 5.67 37.94
N LEU A 110 10.02 6.94 37.58
CA LEU A 110 11.00 8.01 37.59
C LEU A 110 11.07 8.82 38.91
N ASN A 111 10.28 8.45 39.93
CA ASN A 111 10.17 9.20 41.19
C ASN A 111 9.84 10.70 41.01
N LEU A 112 9.01 11.04 40.03
CA LEU A 112 8.58 12.42 39.80
C LEU A 112 7.57 12.85 40.86
N LYS A 113 7.80 14.01 41.50
CA LYS A 113 6.81 14.61 42.41
C LYS A 113 5.56 14.97 41.60
N LYS A 114 4.37 14.64 42.11
CA LYS A 114 3.12 15.20 41.57
C LYS A 114 3.18 16.72 41.74
N GLU A 115 3.21 17.46 40.64
CA GLU A 115 2.92 18.89 40.68
C GLU A 115 1.50 19.08 41.24
N LYS A 116 1.35 20.04 42.15
CA LYS A 116 0.11 20.37 42.86
C LYS A 116 -0.92 20.95 41.89
#